data_AF-A0A2W4TTP6-F1
#
_entry.id   AF-A0A2W4TTP6-F1
#
_cell.length_a   1.000
_cell.length_b   1.000
_cell.length_c   1.000
_cell.angle_alpha   90.00
_cell.angle_beta   90.00
_cell.angle_gamma   90.00
#
_symmetry.space_group_name_H-M   'P 1'
#
loop_
_entity.id
_entity.type
_entity.pdbx_description
1 polymer ?
#
loop_
_entity_poly.entity_id
_entity_poly.type
_entity_poly.pdbx_seq_one_letter_code
_entity_poly.pdbx_strand_id
1 'polypeptide(L)'
;MNEEELKQQNAQPEGESHINPGDKEAPPGTSAEEKGEKVAVEYQDVLGNDVEVPTYFVVEGEDGEKEALHHVKDAEKISDVIREARVNEDGERTWR
;
A
#
# COMPACT_ATOMS: atom_id res chain seq x y z
N MET A 1 10.90 11.54 -29.56
CA MET A 1 9.73 12.07 -28.83
C MET A 1 9.83 13.58 -28.87
N ASN A 2 8.77 14.24 -29.32
CA ASN A 2 8.67 15.69 -29.37
C ASN A 2 7.97 16.23 -28.09
N GLU A 3 8.05 17.55 -27.87
CA GLU A 3 7.51 18.21 -26.67
C GLU A 3 5.99 18.03 -26.50
N GLU A 4 5.26 17.85 -27.61
CA GLU A 4 3.81 17.60 -27.58
C GLU A 4 3.49 16.16 -27.13
N GLU A 5 4.26 15.17 -27.56
CA GLU A 5 4.13 13.79 -27.08
C GLU A 5 4.42 13.69 -25.57
N LEU A 6 5.46 14.39 -25.09
CA LEU A 6 5.78 14.46 -23.65
C LEU A 6 4.69 15.15 -22.82
N LYS A 7 4.03 16.17 -23.39
CA LYS A 7 2.91 16.85 -22.74
C LYS A 7 1.65 15.99 -22.71
N GLN A 8 1.36 15.20 -23.75
CA GLN A 8 0.24 14.26 -23.75
C GLN A 8 0.48 13.08 -22.81
N GLN A 9 1.72 12.60 -22.69
CA GLN A 9 2.07 11.56 -21.72
C GLN A 9 1.96 12.04 -20.27
N ASN A 10 2.23 13.33 -20.01
CA ASN A 10 2.12 13.95 -18.69
C ASN A 10 0.83 14.78 -18.50
N ALA A 11 -0.11 14.71 -19.43
CA ALA A 11 -1.39 15.41 -19.31
C ALA A 11 -2.28 14.61 -18.35
N GLN A 12 -2.37 15.08 -17.11
CA GLN A 12 -3.40 14.62 -16.18
C GLN A 12 -4.79 14.98 -16.73
N PRO A 13 -5.72 14.02 -16.89
CA PRO A 13 -7.06 14.34 -17.36
C PRO A 13 -7.75 15.38 -16.47
N GLU A 14 -8.38 16.37 -17.10
CA GLU A 14 -9.03 17.47 -16.40
C GLU A 14 -10.18 16.94 -15.52
N GLY A 15 -10.07 17.19 -14.21
CA GLY A 15 -11.00 16.67 -13.18
C GLY A 15 -10.34 15.71 -12.18
N GLU A 16 -9.08 15.33 -12.38
CA GLU A 16 -8.35 14.51 -11.43
C GLU A 16 -7.97 15.28 -10.17
N SER A 17 -8.42 14.73 -9.04
CA SER A 17 -7.90 15.06 -7.71
C SER A 17 -6.37 15.13 -7.73
N HIS A 18 -5.79 16.26 -7.28
CA HIS A 18 -4.35 16.46 -7.06
C HIS A 18 -3.76 15.53 -5.97
N ILE A 19 -4.55 14.58 -5.47
CA ILE A 19 -4.12 13.56 -4.53
C ILE A 19 -3.29 12.52 -5.27
N ASN A 20 -2.09 12.25 -4.74
CA ASN A 20 -1.23 11.17 -5.17
C ASN A 20 -2.01 9.84 -5.21
N PRO A 21 -1.95 9.02 -6.27
CA PRO A 21 -2.64 7.73 -6.33
C PRO A 21 -2.49 6.86 -5.08
N GLY A 22 -1.30 6.84 -4.45
CA GLY A 22 -1.05 6.12 -3.20
C GLY A 22 -1.78 6.67 -1.97
N ASP A 23 -2.23 7.93 -1.98
CA ASP A 23 -3.03 8.53 -0.89
C ASP A 23 -4.54 8.30 -1.07
N LYS A 24 -4.94 7.78 -2.24
CA LYS A 24 -6.35 7.46 -2.52
C LYS A 24 -6.71 6.19 -1.78
N GLU A 25 -7.58 6.29 -0.79
CA GLU A 25 -8.14 5.12 -0.12
C GLU A 25 -9.01 4.29 -1.08
N ALA A 26 -9.13 3.00 -0.79
CA ALA A 26 -10.16 2.17 -1.39
C ALA A 26 -11.56 2.64 -0.95
N PRO A 27 -12.60 2.44 -1.77
CA PRO A 27 -13.97 2.75 -1.39
C PRO A 27 -14.37 2.12 -0.04
N PRO A 28 -15.28 2.73 0.71
CA PRO A 28 -15.82 2.11 1.91
C PRO A 28 -16.50 0.77 1.58
N GLY A 29 -16.23 -0.25 2.38
CA GLY A 29 -16.78 -1.61 2.20
C GLY A 29 -15.92 -2.57 1.37
N THR A 30 -14.81 -2.12 0.80
CA THR A 30 -13.82 -3.01 0.14
C THR A 30 -13.20 -3.96 1.15
N SER A 31 -13.10 -5.25 0.79
CA SER A 31 -12.52 -6.31 1.63
C SER A 31 -11.01 -6.12 1.87
N ALA A 32 -10.46 -6.84 2.85
CA ALA A 32 -9.02 -6.79 3.13
C ALA A 32 -8.21 -7.39 1.97
N GLU A 33 -8.72 -8.45 1.34
CA GLU A 33 -8.11 -9.08 0.16
C GLU A 33 -8.01 -8.10 -1.01
N GLU A 34 -9.13 -7.45 -1.37
CA GLU A 34 -9.17 -6.48 -2.48
C GLU A 34 -8.30 -5.25 -2.21
N LYS A 35 -8.18 -4.81 -0.95
CA LYS A 35 -7.26 -3.73 -0.57
C LYS A 35 -5.80 -4.14 -0.69
N GLY A 36 -5.49 -5.41 -0.43
CA GLY A 36 -4.14 -5.98 -0.54
C GLY A 36 -3.59 -5.96 -1.97
N GLU A 37 -4.46 -6.03 -2.99
CA GLU A 37 -4.06 -5.98 -4.39
C GLU A 37 -3.79 -4.55 -4.90
N LYS A 38 -4.04 -3.52 -4.08
CA LYS A 38 -3.93 -2.12 -4.53
C LYS A 38 -2.48 -1.62 -4.51
N VAL A 39 -1.98 -1.21 -5.68
CA VAL A 39 -0.63 -0.65 -5.85
C VAL A 39 -0.66 0.88 -5.84
N ALA A 40 0.19 1.48 -5.01
CA ALA A 40 0.33 2.93 -4.85
C ALA A 40 1.21 3.54 -5.94
N VAL A 41 2.32 2.85 -6.25
CA VAL A 41 3.28 3.24 -7.28
C VAL A 41 3.78 1.97 -7.96
N GLU A 42 3.78 1.99 -9.28
CA GLU A 42 4.37 0.97 -10.14
C GLU A 42 5.37 1.68 -11.07
N TYR A 43 6.64 1.28 -11.03
CA TYR A 43 7.68 1.85 -11.88
C TYR A 43 8.81 0.84 -12.11
N GLN A 44 9.70 1.12 -13.08
CA GLN A 44 10.91 0.32 -13.29
C GLN A 44 12.12 0.98 -12.64
N ASP A 45 12.90 0.20 -11.87
CA ASP A 45 14.15 0.67 -11.31
C ASP A 45 15.21 0.93 -12.40
N VAL A 46 16.38 1.42 -11.99
CA VAL A 46 17.49 1.71 -12.92
C VAL A 46 18.05 0.48 -13.64
N LEU A 47 17.72 -0.72 -13.19
CA LEU A 47 18.09 -2.00 -13.78
C LEU A 47 16.96 -2.59 -14.65
N GLY A 48 15.80 -1.93 -14.72
CA GLY A 48 14.63 -2.39 -15.47
C GLY A 48 13.78 -3.41 -14.73
N ASN A 49 13.94 -3.57 -13.41
CA ASN A 49 13.06 -4.42 -12.62
C ASN A 49 11.78 -3.65 -12.29
N ASP A 50 10.63 -4.31 -12.43
CA ASP A 50 9.36 -3.76 -11.97
C ASP A 50 9.34 -3.69 -10.44
N VAL A 51 9.08 -2.50 -9.91
CA VAL A 51 8.96 -2.21 -8.49
C VAL A 51 7.56 -1.71 -8.21
N GLU A 52 6.85 -2.48 -7.38
CA GLU A 52 5.51 -2.15 -6.91
C GLU A 52 5.56 -1.80 -5.44
N VAL A 53 4.88 -0.71 -5.08
CA VAL A 53 4.68 -0.31 -3.69
C VAL A 53 3.21 -0.51 -3.34
N PRO A 54 2.87 -1.38 -2.39
CA PRO A 54 1.47 -1.60 -2.00
C PRO A 54 0.90 -0.38 -1.28
N THR A 55 -0.38 -0.12 -1.48
CA THR A 55 -1.11 0.95 -0.77
C THR A 55 -1.47 0.51 0.64
N TYR A 56 -1.75 -0.79 0.81
CA TYR A 56 -2.15 -1.39 2.08
C TYR A 56 -1.25 -2.56 2.47
N PHE A 57 -0.97 -2.69 3.76
CA PHE A 57 -0.38 -3.89 4.35
C PHE A 57 -1.49 -4.79 4.88
N VAL A 58 -1.55 -6.03 4.39
CA VAL A 58 -2.46 -7.03 4.95
C VAL A 58 -1.78 -7.65 6.17
N VAL A 59 -2.39 -7.48 7.34
CA VAL A 59 -1.94 -8.00 8.62
C VAL A 59 -2.96 -8.99 9.17
N GLU A 60 -2.50 -9.93 9.98
CA GLU A 60 -3.34 -10.89 10.69
C GLU A 60 -3.17 -10.63 12.18
N GLY A 61 -4.26 -10.38 12.90
CA GLY A 61 -4.29 -10.09 14.34
C GLY A 61 -4.25 -11.35 15.23
N GLU A 62 -4.35 -11.16 16.55
CA GLU A 62 -4.32 -12.25 17.55
C GLU A 62 -5.41 -13.31 17.31
N ASP A 63 -6.61 -12.86 16.92
CA ASP A 63 -7.77 -13.73 16.65
C ASP A 63 -7.72 -14.40 15.26
N GLY A 64 -6.67 -14.17 14.47
CA GLY A 64 -6.56 -14.63 13.08
C GLY A 64 -7.36 -13.79 12.07
N GLU A 65 -8.00 -12.70 12.53
CA GLU A 65 -8.70 -11.74 11.68
C GLU A 65 -7.71 -10.98 10.80
N LYS A 66 -8.02 -10.83 9.51
CA LYS A 66 -7.19 -10.11 8.54
C LYS A 66 -7.68 -8.69 8.35
N GLU A 67 -6.76 -7.74 8.43
CA GLU A 67 -7.02 -6.33 8.21
C GLU A 67 -6.04 -5.76 7.18
N ALA A 68 -6.51 -4.80 6.37
CA ALA A 68 -5.67 -4.08 5.42
C ALA A 68 -5.42 -2.65 5.93
N LEU A 69 -4.17 -2.35 6.30
CA LEU A 69 -3.72 -1.09 6.89
C LEU A 69 -3.06 -0.18 5.85
N HIS A 70 -3.55 1.04 5.69
CA HIS A 70 -3.01 2.00 4.73
C HIS A 70 -1.62 2.48 5.14
N HIS A 71 -0.65 2.39 4.23
CA HIS A 71 0.76 2.63 4.54
C HIS A 71 1.07 4.03 5.14
N VAL A 72 0.36 5.08 4.71
CA VAL A 72 0.45 6.42 5.31
C VAL A 72 -0.47 6.62 6.51
N LYS A 73 -1.77 6.31 6.36
CA LYS A 73 -2.81 6.73 7.32
C LYS A 73 -2.84 5.90 8.59
N ASP A 74 -2.42 4.65 8.52
CA ASP A 74 -2.49 3.70 9.64
C ASP A 74 -1.11 3.44 10.25
N ALA A 75 -0.17 4.38 10.13
CA ALA A 75 1.21 4.22 10.59
C ALA A 75 1.31 3.85 12.09
N GLU A 76 0.46 4.42 12.95
CA GLU A 76 0.41 4.08 14.37
C GLU A 76 -0.02 2.62 14.58
N LYS A 77 -1.12 2.21 13.93
CA LYS A 77 -1.65 0.84 14.03
C LYS A 77 -0.67 -0.19 13.46
N ILE A 78 -0.01 0.14 12.34
CA ILE A 78 1.08 -0.69 11.79
C ILE A 78 2.19 -0.83 12.82
N SER A 79 2.58 0.25 13.49
CA SER A 79 3.60 0.19 14.52
C SER A 79 3.15 -0.62 15.74
N ASP A 80 1.88 -0.60 16.11
CA ASP A 80 1.32 -1.41 17.20
C ASP A 80 1.34 -2.89 16.83
N VAL A 81 0.87 -3.25 15.64
CA VAL A 81 0.93 -4.63 15.13
C VAL A 81 2.37 -5.16 15.14
N ILE A 82 3.36 -4.35 14.73
CA ILE A 82 4.78 -4.75 14.79
C ILE A 82 5.27 -4.94 16.22
N ARG A 83 4.81 -4.13 17.18
CA ARG A 83 5.19 -4.24 18.60
C ARG A 83 4.56 -5.46 19.27
N GLU A 84 3.33 -5.79 18.89
CA GLU A 84 2.53 -6.89 19.42
C GLU A 84 2.95 -8.23 18.79
N ALA A 85 3.27 -8.26 17.50
CA ALA A 85 3.71 -9.46 16.77
C ALA A 85 5.18 -9.83 17.03
N ARG A 86 5.61 -9.81 18.30
CA ARG A 86 6.96 -10.29 18.66
C ARG A 86 7.09 -11.76 18.34
N VAL A 87 8.32 -12.18 18.03
CA VAL A 87 8.65 -13.59 17.87
C VAL A 87 9.34 -14.12 19.12
N ASN A 88 9.05 -15.36 19.49
CA ASN A 88 9.81 -16.10 20.51
C ASN A 88 11.14 -16.60 19.93
N GLU A 89 11.94 -17.30 20.75
CA GLU A 89 13.25 -17.84 20.34
C GLU A 89 13.14 -18.89 19.22
N ASP A 90 11.99 -19.55 19.10
CA ASP A 90 11.67 -20.52 18.05
C ASP A 90 11.20 -19.85 16.74
N GLY A 91 11.07 -18.52 16.72
CA GLY A 91 10.60 -17.75 15.58
C GLY A 91 9.08 -17.75 15.40
N GLU A 92 8.32 -18.26 16.38
CA GLU A 92 6.86 -18.25 16.36
C GLU A 92 6.33 -16.90 16.83
N ARG A 93 5.26 -16.42 16.19
CA ARG A 93 4.60 -15.16 16.55
C ARG A 93 3.88 -15.33 17.88
N THR A 94 4.18 -14.43 18.82
CA THR A 94 3.54 -14.33 20.13
C THR A 94 2.91 -12.97 20.27
N TRP A 95 1.61 -12.95 20.55
CA TRP A 95 0.86 -11.74 20.89
C TRP A 95 1.02 -11.42 22.38
N ARG A 96 0.94 -10.13 22.76
CA ARG A 96 1.29 -9.68 24.12
C ARG A 96 0.37 -8.59 24.64
#